data_AF-S4N3B8-F1
#
_entry.id   AF-S4N3B8-F1
#
_cell.length_a   1.000
_cell.length_b   1.000
_cell.length_c   1.000
_cell.angle_alpha   90.00
_cell.angle_beta   90.00
_cell.angle_gamma   90.00
#
_symmetry.space_group_name_H-M   'P 1'
#
loop_
_entity.id
_entity.type
_entity.pdbx_description
1 polymer ?
#
loop_
_entity_poly.entity_id
_entity_poly.type
_entity_poly.pdbx_seq_one_letter_code
_entity_poly.pdbx_strand_id
1 'polypeptide(L)'
;MQKWKNYPGLTGEQKLWVKTPVDPAGAGRDGLASCERPFDSFGTARKGGSARVEGTKAVKLVVTDKADKAGTYTFYVAAEGKPYLLRTVYKSAAQHTTTSFSDFDEPLGIRAPKAGEVLSVPGGS
;
A
#
# COMPACT_ATOMS: atom_id res chain seq x y z
N MET A 1 17.53 12.32 -16.83
CA MET A 1 16.57 12.56 -15.72
C MET A 1 15.93 13.97 -15.73
N GLN A 2 15.83 14.67 -16.88
CA GLN A 2 15.48 16.10 -16.93
C GLN A 2 14.02 16.44 -17.32
N LYS A 3 13.17 15.46 -17.64
CA LYS A 3 11.84 15.73 -18.23
C LYS A 3 10.69 16.06 -17.26
N TRP A 4 10.95 16.23 -15.97
CA TRP A 4 9.88 16.35 -14.95
C TRP A 4 9.96 17.61 -14.09
N LYS A 5 10.91 18.52 -14.35
CA LYS A 5 11.13 19.72 -13.51
C LYS A 5 10.06 20.83 -13.66
N ASN A 6 9.20 20.76 -14.67
CA ASN A 6 8.27 21.84 -15.02
C ASN A 6 6.78 21.51 -14.79
N TYR A 7 6.47 20.38 -14.14
CA TYR A 7 5.11 20.13 -13.69
C TYR A 7 5.04 20.53 -12.22
N PRO A 8 4.61 21.77 -11.90
CA PRO A 8 4.19 22.05 -10.53
C PRO A 8 3.19 20.95 -10.17
N GLY A 9 3.41 20.26 -9.04
CA GLY A 9 2.45 19.27 -8.58
C GLY A 9 1.05 19.87 -8.61
N LEU A 10 0.06 19.11 -9.06
CA LEU A 10 -1.33 19.55 -9.05
C LEU A 10 -1.72 19.86 -7.59
N THR A 11 -1.61 21.12 -7.19
CA THR A 11 -1.86 21.60 -5.82
C THR A 11 -3.31 22.05 -5.61
N GLY A 12 -4.21 21.76 -6.55
CA GLY A 12 -5.64 22.00 -6.44
C GLY A 12 -6.43 20.75 -6.02
N GLU A 13 -7.61 20.94 -5.45
CA GLU A 13 -8.55 19.84 -5.20
C GLU A 13 -8.83 19.09 -6.52
N GLN A 14 -8.51 17.80 -6.56
CA GLN A 14 -8.83 16.94 -7.69
C GLN A 14 -10.33 16.61 -7.65
N LYS A 15 -11.13 17.35 -8.42
CA LYS A 15 -12.60 17.22 -8.46
C LYS A 15 -13.12 16.34 -9.59
N LEU A 16 -12.26 15.98 -10.53
CA LEU A 16 -12.64 15.30 -11.75
C LEU A 16 -12.01 13.92 -11.84
N TRP A 17 -12.81 12.97 -12.29
CA TRP A 17 -12.47 11.57 -12.50
C TRP A 17 -12.41 11.30 -13.99
N VAL A 18 -11.40 10.56 -14.44
CA VAL A 18 -11.36 10.09 -15.83
C VAL A 18 -11.94 8.68 -15.86
N LYS A 19 -12.95 8.47 -16.71
CA LYS A 19 -13.46 7.13 -16.99
C LYS A 19 -12.56 6.47 -18.03
N THR A 20 -11.83 5.45 -17.62
CA THR A 20 -11.04 4.60 -18.51
C THR A 20 -11.82 3.33 -18.83
N PRO A 21 -11.83 2.86 -20.10
CA PRO A 21 -12.34 1.53 -20.41
C PRO A 21 -11.66 0.48 -19.53
N VAL A 22 -12.43 -0.48 -19.04
CA VAL A 22 -11.86 -1.63 -18.35
C VAL A 22 -11.34 -2.56 -19.43
N ASP A 23 -10.05 -2.92 -19.39
CA ASP A 23 -9.57 -4.09 -20.12
C ASP A 23 -10.06 -5.32 -19.34
N PRO A 24 -11.01 -6.11 -19.90
CA PRO A 24 -11.46 -7.30 -19.20
C PRO A 24 -10.26 -8.20 -18.94
N ALA A 25 -10.12 -8.69 -17.70
CA ALA A 25 -9.14 -9.70 -17.41
C ALA A 25 -9.33 -10.84 -18.42
N GLY A 26 -8.26 -11.20 -19.16
CA GLY A 26 -8.36 -12.22 -20.20
C GLY A 26 -9.04 -13.49 -19.67
N ALA A 27 -9.88 -14.11 -20.50
CA ALA A 27 -10.71 -15.26 -20.11
C ALA A 27 -9.94 -16.25 -19.23
N GLY A 28 -10.45 -16.52 -18.02
CA GLY A 28 -9.83 -17.41 -17.04
C GLY A 28 -8.94 -16.75 -15.99
N ARG A 29 -8.92 -15.40 -15.88
CA ARG A 29 -8.26 -14.69 -14.78
C ARG A 29 -9.27 -13.86 -13.98
N ASP A 30 -9.38 -14.10 -12.69
CA ASP A 30 -10.28 -13.37 -11.77
C ASP A 30 -9.75 -11.96 -11.40
N GLY A 31 -9.14 -11.24 -12.35
CA GLY A 31 -8.60 -9.89 -12.11
C GLY A 31 -7.60 -9.84 -10.96
N LEU A 32 -7.77 -8.89 -10.03
CA LEU A 32 -6.90 -8.76 -8.83
C LEU A 32 -6.90 -10.02 -7.94
N ALA A 33 -7.93 -10.86 -7.99
CA ALA A 33 -7.94 -12.13 -7.27
C ALA A 33 -6.98 -13.16 -7.90
N SER A 34 -6.67 -13.04 -9.20
CA SER A 34 -5.59 -13.83 -9.82
C SER A 34 -4.18 -13.34 -9.43
N CYS A 35 -4.08 -12.17 -8.81
CA CYS A 35 -2.86 -11.60 -8.26
C CYS A 35 -2.74 -11.88 -6.76
N GLU A 36 -3.31 -12.97 -6.26
CA GLU A 36 -3.01 -13.48 -4.93
C GLU A 36 -1.50 -13.74 -4.84
N ARG A 37 -0.79 -12.74 -4.33
CA ARG A 37 0.62 -12.86 -4.00
C ARG A 37 0.65 -13.71 -2.73
N PRO A 38 1.25 -14.91 -2.77
CA PRO A 38 1.35 -15.71 -1.56
C PRO A 38 2.03 -14.85 -0.50
N PHE A 39 1.43 -14.76 0.69
CA PHE A 39 2.07 -14.20 1.87
C PHE A 39 3.06 -15.22 2.42
N ASP A 40 4.06 -15.53 1.61
CA ASP A 40 5.13 -16.41 2.01
C ASP A 40 5.93 -15.74 3.12
N SER A 41 6.16 -16.49 4.19
CA SER A 41 7.07 -16.05 5.23
C SER A 41 8.47 -15.90 4.64
N PHE A 42 9.12 -14.77 4.90
CA PHE A 42 10.45 -14.48 4.38
C PHE A 42 11.39 -14.03 5.50
N GLY A 43 12.68 -14.18 5.24
CA GLY A 43 13.74 -13.79 6.17
C GLY A 43 13.65 -14.46 7.53
N THR A 44 14.25 -13.80 8.53
CA THR A 44 14.25 -14.23 9.93
C THR A 44 13.75 -13.09 10.79
N ALA A 45 12.61 -13.31 11.45
CA ALA A 45 12.03 -12.37 12.38
C ALA A 45 12.67 -12.47 13.76
N ARG A 46 13.05 -11.33 14.32
CA ARG A 46 13.48 -11.21 15.71
C ARG A 46 12.58 -10.21 16.43
N LYS A 47 12.11 -10.59 17.61
CA LYS A 47 11.39 -9.68 18.48
C LYS A 47 12.33 -8.55 18.89
N GLY A 48 11.94 -7.33 18.57
CA GLY A 48 12.58 -6.11 19.06
C GLY A 48 11.94 -5.68 20.38
N GLY A 49 11.79 -4.36 20.54
CA GLY A 49 11.12 -3.77 21.68
C GLY A 49 9.63 -3.52 21.48
N SER A 50 9.01 -2.94 22.50
CA SER A 50 7.67 -2.35 22.40
C SER A 50 7.70 -1.00 21.66
N ALA A 51 6.55 -0.61 21.10
CA ALA A 51 6.33 0.67 20.46
C ALA A 51 4.90 1.15 20.68
N ARG A 52 4.60 2.35 20.18
CA ARG A 52 3.24 2.77 19.88
C ARG A 52 3.14 3.20 18.42
N VAL A 53 2.05 2.83 17.76
CA VAL A 53 1.66 3.28 16.42
C VAL A 53 0.28 3.90 16.55
N GLU A 54 0.16 5.21 16.28
CA GLU A 54 -1.09 5.95 16.44
C GLU A 54 -1.79 5.68 17.80
N GLY A 55 -1.02 5.72 18.90
CA GLY A 55 -1.51 5.45 20.26
C GLY A 55 -1.67 3.97 20.62
N THR A 56 -1.76 3.07 19.64
CA THR A 56 -1.90 1.62 19.85
C THR A 56 -0.57 0.99 20.24
N LYS A 57 -0.55 0.19 21.31
CA LYS A 57 0.66 -0.54 21.73
C LYS A 57 1.02 -1.60 20.70
N ALA A 58 2.31 -1.68 20.37
CA ALA A 58 2.82 -2.59 19.35
C ALA A 58 4.08 -3.33 19.82
N VAL A 59 4.28 -4.53 19.29
CA VAL A 59 5.54 -5.27 19.32
C VAL A 59 6.27 -5.04 18.00
N LYS A 60 7.56 -4.68 18.06
CA LYS A 60 8.41 -4.59 16.88
C LYS A 60 8.94 -5.98 16.52
N LEU A 61 8.85 -6.36 15.25
CA LEU A 61 9.51 -7.52 14.68
C LEU A 61 10.49 -7.01 13.62
N VAL A 62 11.79 -7.23 13.85
CA VAL A 62 12.85 -6.87 12.90
C VAL A 62 13.13 -8.10 12.05
N VAL A 63 12.98 -7.97 10.73
CA VAL A 63 13.17 -9.06 9.77
C VAL A 63 14.33 -8.71 8.85
N THR A 64 15.31 -9.60 8.82
CA THR A 64 16.40 -9.59 7.84
C THR A 64 16.21 -10.75 6.88
N ASP A 65 16.40 -10.51 5.59
CA ASP A 65 16.28 -11.55 4.57
C ASP A 65 17.66 -11.85 3.96
N LYS A 66 17.94 -13.13 3.68
CA LYS A 66 19.15 -13.52 2.95
C LYS A 66 19.07 -13.10 1.48
N ALA A 67 17.87 -13.03 0.91
CA ALA A 67 17.64 -12.59 -0.46
C ALA A 67 17.78 -11.06 -0.57
N ASP A 68 17.39 -10.31 0.45
CA ASP A 68 17.57 -8.86 0.54
C ASP A 68 18.59 -8.49 1.63
N LYS A 69 19.86 -8.49 1.23
CA LYS A 69 20.98 -8.10 2.11
C LYS A 69 21.15 -6.59 2.24
N ALA A 70 20.43 -5.81 1.45
CA ALA A 70 20.63 -4.36 1.38
C ALA A 70 19.82 -3.62 2.44
N GLY A 71 18.70 -4.20 2.90
CA GLY A 71 17.81 -3.54 3.84
C GLY A 71 17.30 -4.43 4.97
N THR A 72 16.47 -3.83 5.79
CA THR A 72 15.83 -4.46 6.93
C THR A 72 14.37 -4.03 7.00
N TYR A 73 13.50 -5.00 7.25
CA TYR A 73 12.09 -4.76 7.50
C TYR A 73 11.85 -4.66 9.01
N THR A 74 11.00 -3.73 9.43
CA THR A 74 10.46 -3.66 10.78
C THR A 74 8.95 -3.65 10.70
N PHE A 75 8.34 -4.72 11.21
CA PHE A 75 6.89 -4.83 11.35
C PHE A 75 6.48 -4.42 12.76
N TYR A 76 5.37 -3.71 12.86
CA TYR A 76 4.78 -3.29 14.12
C TYR A 76 3.43 -3.97 14.23
N VAL A 77 3.34 -4.96 15.11
CA VAL A 77 2.13 -5.77 15.30
C VAL A 77 1.45 -5.33 16.59
N ALA A 78 0.12 -5.20 16.59
CA ALA A 78 -0.65 -4.88 17.79
C ALA A 78 -0.29 -5.83 18.94
N ALA A 79 0.01 -5.26 20.11
CA ALA A 79 0.45 -6.02 21.29
C ALA A 79 -0.72 -6.60 22.09
N GLU A 80 -1.93 -6.13 21.84
CA GLU A 80 -3.16 -6.46 22.57
C GLU A 80 -4.28 -6.73 21.55
N GLY A 81 -5.20 -7.63 21.89
CA GLY A 81 -6.32 -7.99 21.01
C GLY A 81 -5.89 -8.79 19.77
N LYS A 82 -6.55 -8.54 18.63
CA LYS A 82 -6.19 -9.17 17.35
C LYS A 82 -4.83 -8.64 16.88
N PRO A 83 -3.92 -9.50 16.40
CA PRO A 83 -2.54 -9.13 16.07
C PRO A 83 -2.44 -8.43 14.71
N TYR A 84 -3.12 -7.30 14.55
CA TYR A 84 -3.08 -6.53 13.32
C TYR A 84 -1.68 -5.98 13.04
N LEU A 85 -1.28 -6.01 11.77
CA LEU A 85 -0.07 -5.35 11.30
C LEU A 85 -0.34 -3.85 11.17
N LEU A 86 0.15 -3.04 12.12
CA LEU A 86 -0.14 -1.61 12.19
C LEU A 86 0.77 -0.77 11.29
N ARG A 87 2.02 -1.20 11.12
CA ARG A 87 3.01 -0.50 10.30
C ARG A 87 4.08 -1.45 9.80
N THR A 88 4.57 -1.21 8.58
CA THR A 88 5.77 -1.81 8.03
C THR A 88 6.73 -0.70 7.63
N VAL A 89 7.99 -0.84 8.04
CA VAL A 89 9.09 0.03 7.63
C VAL A 89 10.14 -0.81 6.94
N TYR A 90 10.49 -0.44 5.71
CA TYR A 90 11.67 -0.96 5.04
C TYR A 90 12.75 0.12 4.99
N LYS A 91 13.97 -0.22 5.39
CA LYS A 91 15.10 0.71 5.35
C LYS A 91 16.34 0.05 4.76
N SER A 92 16.95 0.70 3.78
CA SER A 92 18.28 0.44 3.25
C SER A 92 19.05 1.75 3.09
N ALA A 93 20.26 1.71 2.54
CA ALA A 93 21.00 2.92 2.18
C ALA A 93 20.33 3.72 1.03
N ALA A 94 19.61 3.03 0.14
CA ALA A 94 19.03 3.62 -1.06
C ALA A 94 17.57 4.05 -0.90
N GLN A 95 16.83 3.41 0.00
CA GLN A 95 15.38 3.62 0.13
C GLN A 95 14.91 3.49 1.58
N HIS A 96 13.87 4.26 1.90
CA HIS A 96 13.17 4.20 3.17
C HIS A 96 11.67 4.33 2.90
N THR A 97 10.94 3.24 3.11
CA THR A 97 9.51 3.16 2.83
C THR A 97 8.77 2.84 4.11
N THR A 98 7.71 3.60 4.39
CA THR A 98 6.80 3.34 5.51
C THR A 98 5.39 3.16 4.99
N THR A 99 4.74 2.10 5.43
CA THR A 99 3.33 1.81 5.15
C THR A 99 2.62 1.61 6.48
N SER A 100 1.54 2.33 6.74
CA SER A 100 0.71 2.17 7.94
C SER A 100 -0.66 1.62 7.53
N PHE A 101 -1.27 0.86 8.43
CA PHE A 101 -2.58 0.25 8.25
C PHE A 101 -3.46 0.60 9.45
N SER A 102 -4.72 0.98 9.20
CA SER A 102 -5.72 1.38 10.19
C SER A 102 -7.09 0.89 9.78
N ASP A 103 -8.10 1.17 10.61
CA ASP A 103 -9.52 1.00 10.30
C ASP A 103 -9.87 -0.44 9.86
N PHE A 104 -9.20 -1.39 10.52
CA PHE A 104 -9.39 -2.82 10.26
C PHE A 104 -10.84 -3.23 10.52
N ASP A 105 -11.36 -4.09 9.66
CA ASP A 105 -12.74 -4.59 9.67
C ASP A 105 -13.82 -3.50 9.49
N GLU A 106 -13.45 -2.24 9.24
CA GLU A 106 -14.42 -1.17 8.96
C GLU A 106 -14.96 -1.28 7.53
N PRO A 107 -16.30 -1.25 7.33
CA PRO A 107 -16.88 -1.30 6.00
C PRO A 107 -16.56 -0.04 5.19
N LEU A 108 -16.08 -0.23 3.97
CA LEU A 108 -15.80 0.88 3.06
C LEU A 108 -17.07 1.31 2.29
N GLY A 109 -17.50 2.54 2.51
CA GLY A 109 -18.64 3.16 1.82
C GLY A 109 -18.30 3.69 0.42
N ILE A 110 -17.77 2.84 -0.48
CA ILE A 110 -17.38 3.26 -1.84
C ILE A 110 -18.61 3.63 -2.66
N ARG A 111 -18.62 4.82 -3.27
CA ARG A 111 -19.65 5.28 -4.20
C ARG A 111 -19.01 5.76 -5.48
N ALA A 112 -19.71 5.59 -6.60
CA ALA A 112 -19.30 6.18 -7.86
C ALA A 112 -19.21 7.71 -7.72
N PRO A 113 -18.27 8.37 -8.41
CA PRO A 113 -18.26 9.83 -8.54
C PRO A 113 -19.58 10.33 -9.14
N LYS A 114 -19.94 11.60 -8.88
CA LYS A 114 -21.16 12.17 -9.47
C LYS A 114 -21.00 12.26 -10.99
N ALA A 115 -22.11 12.16 -11.74
CA ALA A 115 -22.05 12.21 -13.21
C ALA A 115 -21.35 13.46 -13.77
N GLY A 116 -21.54 14.63 -13.14
CA GLY A 116 -20.87 15.87 -13.53
C GLY A 116 -19.38 15.96 -13.16
N GLU A 117 -18.85 14.99 -12.43
CA GLU A 117 -17.45 14.90 -12.01
C GLU A 117 -16.66 13.89 -12.86
N VAL A 118 -17.29 13.23 -13.84
CA VAL A 118 -16.66 12.18 -14.66
C VAL A 118 -16.41 12.69 -16.08
N LEU A 119 -15.15 12.69 -16.49
CA LEU A 119 -14.69 13.00 -17.83
C LEU A 119 -14.64 11.72 -18.67
N SER A 120 -15.24 11.79 -19.86
CA SER A 120 -15.03 10.80 -20.93
C SER A 120 -13.85 11.23 -21.79
N VAL A 121 -12.82 10.39 -21.87
CA VAL A 121 -11.77 10.54 -22.88
C VAL A 121 -12.22 9.81 -24.16
N PRO A 122 -12.21 10.45 -25.34
CA PRO A 122 -12.41 9.76 -26.62
C PRO A 122 -11.34 8.68 -26.77
N GLY A 123 -11.77 7.41 -26.89
CA GLY A 123 -10.86 6.27 -26.99
C GLY A 123 -10.03 6.31 -28.26
N GLY A 124 -8.71 6.11 -28.11
CA GLY A 124 -7.86 5.63 -29.20
C GLY A 124 -8.26 4.21 -29.57
N SER A 125 -8.48 4.01 -30.86
CA SER A 125 -8.74 2.72 -31.51
C SER A 125 -7.64 1.69 -31.29
#